data_AF-A0A946VDH4-F1
#
_entry.id   AF-A0A946VDH4-F1
#
_cell.length_a   1.000
_cell.length_b   1.000
_cell.length_c   1.000
_cell.angle_alpha   90.00
_cell.angle_beta   90.00
_cell.angle_gamma   90.00
#
_symmetry.space_group_name_H-M   'P 1'
#
loop_
_entity.id
_entity.type
_entity.pdbx_description
1 polymer ?
#
loop_
_entity_poly.entity_id
_entity_poly.type
_entity_poly.pdbx_seq_one_letter_code
_entity_poly.pdbx_strand_id
1 'polypeptide(L)' 'MEIIYFTLAAVFLYLAADWILKRAEQAAGRHFKYRSLIFFAILLTMAVTSFALIRQLGS' A
#
# COMPACT_ATOMS: atom_id res chain seq x y z
N MET A 1 -9.25 -21.76 -7.68
CA MET A 1 -9.96 -20.77 -6.85
C MET A 1 -9.01 -19.88 -6.04
N GLU A 2 -7.85 -20.37 -5.58
CA GLU A 2 -6.88 -19.57 -4.80
C GLU A 2 -6.30 -18.36 -5.54
N ILE A 3 -6.08 -18.46 -6.86
CA ILE A 3 -5.53 -17.34 -7.64
C ILE A 3 -6.46 -16.13 -7.63
N ILE A 4 -7.77 -16.35 -7.51
CA ILE A 4 -8.78 -15.29 -7.45
C ILE A 4 -8.64 -14.54 -6.13
N TYR A 5 -8.47 -15.24 -5.01
CA TYR A 5 -8.24 -14.64 -3.69
C TYR A 5 -6.91 -13.86 -3.65
N PHE A 6 -5.84 -14.44 -4.19
CA PHE A 6 -4.55 -13.74 -4.29
C PHE A 6 -4.65 -12.48 -5.16
N THR A 7 -5.37 -12.55 -6.28
CA THR A 7 -5.58 -11.40 -7.16
C THR A 7 -6.44 -10.34 -6.49
N LEU A 8 -7.52 -10.73 -5.80
CA LEU A 8 -8.35 -9.82 -5.02
C LEU A 8 -7.55 -9.11 -3.93
N ALA A 9 -6.72 -9.84 -3.19
CA ALA A 9 -5.85 -9.28 -2.18
C ALA A 9 -4.84 -8.30 -2.79
N ALA A 10 -4.21 -8.65 -3.92
CA ALA A 10 -3.30 -7.77 -4.63
C ALA A 10 -3.99 -6.49 -5.13
N VAL A 11 -5.19 -6.61 -5.70
CA VAL A 11 -6.02 -5.47 -6.13
C VAL A 11 -6.39 -4.58 -4.96
N PHE A 12 -6.80 -5.17 -3.83
CA PHE A 12 -7.14 -4.42 -2.62
C PHE A 12 -5.93 -3.67 -2.06
N LEU A 13 -4.77 -4.32 -2.03
CA LEU A 13 -3.50 -3.72 -1.60
C LEU A 13 -3.10 -2.56 -2.52
N TYR A 14 -3.26 -2.74 -3.83
CA TYR A 14 -2.95 -1.72 -4.84
C TYR A 14 -3.87 -0.50 -4.69
N LEU A 15 -5.18 -0.73 -4.51
CA LEU A 15 -6.17 0.33 -4.29
C LEU A 15 -5.91 1.09 -2.98
N ALA A 16 -5.58 0.38 -1.90
CA ALA A 16 -5.22 0.99 -0.62
C ALA A 16 -3.96 1.86 -0.76
N ALA A 17 -2.93 1.37 -1.46
CA ALA A 17 -1.71 2.12 -1.71
C ALA A 17 -1.97 3.38 -2.58
N ASP A 18 -2.76 3.28 -3.65
CA ASP A 18 -3.11 4.43 -4.50
C ASP A 18 -3.92 5.48 -3.72
N TRP A 19 -4.80 5.03 -2.80
CA TRP A 19 -5.59 5.94 -1.96
C TRP A 19 -4.73 6.70 -0.95
N ILE A 20 -3.79 6.00 -0.29
CA ILE A 20 -2.82 6.63 0.63
C ILE A 20 -1.93 7.60 -0.16
N LEU A 21 -1.49 7.23 -1.36
CA LEU A 21 -0.67 8.09 -2.21
C LEU A 21 -1.41 9.38 -2.57
N LYS A 22 -2.66 9.27 -3.04
CA LYS A 22 -3.49 10.44 -3.34
C LYS A 22 -3.73 11.30 -2.11
N ARG A 23 -3.95 10.70 -0.95
CA ARG A 23 -4.15 11.42 0.31
C ARG A 23 -2.87 12.15 0.75
N ALA A 24 -1.71 11.54 0.54
CA ALA A 24 -0.41 12.16 0.77
C ALA A 24 -0.13 13.29 -0.24
N GLU A 25 -0.48 13.13 -1.51
CA GLU A 25 -0.39 14.19 -2.54
C GLU A 25 -1.29 15.39 -2.19
N GLN A 26 -2.52 15.11 -1.74
CA GLN A 26 -3.46 16.14 -1.28
C GLN A 26 -2.95 16.86 -0.04
N ALA A 27 -2.40 16.13 0.94
CA ALA A 27 -1.82 16.71 2.15
C ALA A 27 -0.55 17.52 1.87
N ALA A 28 0.29 17.07 0.92
CA ALA A 28 1.49 17.79 0.49
C ALA A 28 1.18 18.99 -0.41
N GLY A 29 -0.05 19.11 -0.92
CA GLY A 29 -0.48 20.20 -1.80
C GLY A 29 0.25 20.27 -3.14
N ARG A 30 0.94 19.19 -3.54
CA ARG A 30 1.82 19.13 -4.71
C ARG A 30 1.73 17.74 -5.34
N HIS A 31 1.59 17.68 -6.66
CA HIS A 31 1.76 16.42 -7.39
C HIS A 31 3.21 15.95 -7.27
N PHE A 32 3.39 14.74 -6.76
CA PHE A 32 4.73 14.22 -6.60
C PHE A 32 5.31 13.87 -7.96
N LYS A 33 6.38 14.58 -8.36
CA LYS A 33 7.17 14.27 -9.57
C LYS A 33 7.66 12.81 -9.60
N TYR A 34 7.85 12.20 -8.43
CA TYR A 34 8.32 10.82 -8.28
C TYR A 34 7.22 9.86 -7.86
N ARG A 35 6.05 9.92 -8.51
CA ARG A 35 4.87 9.11 -8.21
C ARG A 35 5.17 7.61 -8.09
N SER A 36 6.06 7.07 -8.94
CA SER A 36 6.50 5.66 -8.87
C SER A 36 7.30 5.34 -7.61
N LEU A 37 8.22 6.23 -7.20
CA LEU A 37 9.05 6.04 -6.00
C LEU A 37 8.19 6.06 -4.74
N ILE A 38 7.18 6.91 -4.69
CA ILE A 38 6.30 7.05 -3.54
C ILE A 38 5.26 5.93 -3.51
N PHE A 39 4.77 5.50 -4.67
CA PHE A 39 3.96 4.29 -4.76
C PHE A 39 4.73 3.09 -4.20
N PHE A 40 6.01 2.94 -4.58
CA PHE A 40 6.87 1.90 -4.02
C PHE A 40 7.07 2.05 -2.51
N ALA A 41 7.33 3.26 -2.01
CA ALA A 41 7.50 3.50 -0.58
C ALA A 41 6.24 3.19 0.23
N ILE A 42 5.05 3.53 -0.28
CA ILE A 42 3.77 3.23 0.36
C ILE A 42 3.50 1.73 0.34
N LEU A 43 3.70 1.07 -0.80
CA LEU A 43 3.50 -0.37 -0.93
C LEU A 43 4.45 -1.13 -0.01
N LEU A 44 5.71 -0.70 0.09
CA LEU A 44 6.70 -1.24 1.02
C LEU A 44 6.30 -0.98 2.48
N THR A 45 5.81 0.21 2.81
CA THR A 45 5.32 0.52 4.16
C THR A 45 4.11 -0.33 4.53
N MET A 46 3.15 -0.49 3.62
CA MET A 46 2.00 -1.38 3.82
C MET A 46 2.44 -2.83 3.98
N ALA A 47 3.40 -3.31 3.19
CA ALA A 47 3.92 -4.66 3.29
C ALA A 47 4.61 -4.88 4.65
N VAL A 48 5.51 -3.99 5.05
CA VAL A 48 6.21 -4.05 6.34
C VAL A 48 5.22 -3.96 7.50
N THR A 49 4.25 -3.04 7.43
CA THR A 49 3.23 -2.87 8.47
C THR A 49 2.33 -4.09 8.56
N SER A 50 1.92 -4.68 7.43
CA SER A 50 1.10 -5.91 7.41
C SER A 50 1.88 -7.07 8.03
N PHE A 51 3.14 -7.27 7.64
CA PHE A 51 4.00 -8.29 8.25
C PHE A 51 4.25 -8.03 9.73
N ALA A 52 4.47 -6.77 10.13
CA ALA A 52 4.67 -6.39 11.52
C ALA A 52 3.42 -6.64 12.37
N LEU A 53 2.23 -6.27 11.87
CA LEU A 53 0.95 -6.52 12.54
C LEU A 53 0.67 -8.01 12.68
N ILE A 54 0.91 -8.81 11.63
CA ILE A 54 0.78 -10.27 11.70
C ILE A 54 1.72 -10.84 12.76
N ARG A 55 2.97 -10.34 12.81
CA ARG A 55 3.98 -10.79 13.77
C ARG A 55 3.65 -10.38 15.20
N GLN A 56 3.00 -9.23 15.39
CA GLN A 56 2.60 -8.69 16.69
C GLN A 56 1.28 -9.29 17.21
N LEU A 57 0.35 -9.67 16.32
CA LEU A 57 -0.85 -10.43 16.71
C LEU A 57 -0.56 -11.92 16.94
N GLY A 58 0.51 -12.45 16.33
CA GLY A 58 0.95 -13.83 16.49
C GLY A 58 1.87 -14.07 17.70
N SER A 59 2.17 -13.05 18.49
CA SER A 59 2.98 -13.11 19.73
C SER A 59 2.10 -12.93 20.96
#